data_AF-A0A293MSN4-F1
#
_entry.id   AF-A0A293MSN4-F1
#
_cell.length_a   1.000
_cell.length_b   1.000
_cell.length_c   1.000
_cell.angle_alpha   90.00
_cell.angle_beta   90.00
_cell.angle_gamma   90.00
#
_symmetry.space_group_name_H-M   'P 1'
#
loop_
_entity.id
_entity.type
_entity.pdbx_description
1 polymer ?
#
loop_
_entity_poly.entity_id
_entity_poly.type
_entity_poly.pdbx_seq_one_letter_code
_entity_poly.pdbx_strand_id
1 'polypeptide(L)'
;MRKRVHLILQSHDGNALSKLGTKKAFGDLKEFLEVFEIRQRTLAAAKEWEDYINVTSSGAAHIYVENFADCEEPPRDFVYLKDYRPGPGVTINSDPPVGCTCTNCLDEKDKCCPTDAGVQYAYNQYGTLVRPFGSAIYECNVRCACGPDCNSACGPDCNNRVVQKGRQVPLVIFRTANGRGWGVRTLQRIKKGTFVMEYLGEIISNEEAERRGQIYDAEGMTYLRRRCEVWKRVTFRKSLV
;
A
#
# COMPACT_ATOMS: atom_id res chain seq x y z
N MET A 1 -29.33 -13.80 12.78
CA MET A 1 -29.08 -15.01 11.95
C MET A 1 -27.59 -15.41 11.88
N ARG A 2 -26.65 -14.53 11.48
CA ARG A 2 -25.22 -14.88 11.30
C ARG A 2 -24.53 -15.54 12.52
N LYS A 3 -24.72 -15.02 13.74
CA LYS A 3 -24.12 -15.61 14.96
C LYS A 3 -24.63 -17.02 15.26
N ARG A 4 -25.93 -17.29 15.02
CA ARG A 4 -26.57 -18.58 15.32
C ARG A 4 -26.12 -19.67 14.37
N VAL A 5 -25.91 -19.35 13.09
CA VAL A 5 -25.36 -20.27 12.09
C VAL A 5 -23.89 -20.59 12.40
N HIS A 6 -23.08 -19.58 12.73
CA HIS A 6 -21.66 -19.79 13.09
C HIS A 6 -21.50 -20.71 14.31
N LEU A 7 -22.32 -20.53 15.35
CA LEU A 7 -22.34 -21.40 16.53
C LEU A 7 -22.69 -22.85 16.19
N ILE A 8 -23.64 -23.07 15.26
CA ILE A 8 -24.01 -24.42 14.78
C ILE A 8 -22.86 -25.05 13.98
N LEU A 9 -22.13 -24.26 13.19
CA LEU A 9 -20.99 -24.75 12.41
C LEU A 9 -19.81 -25.13 13.31
N GLN A 10 -19.62 -24.42 14.42
CA GLN A 10 -18.57 -24.71 15.40
C GLN A 10 -18.92 -25.86 16.36
N SER A 11 -20.19 -26.22 16.51
CA SER A 11 -20.61 -27.25 17.46
C SER A 11 -20.42 -28.68 16.96
N HIS A 12 -20.14 -28.87 15.66
CA HIS A 12 -20.05 -30.18 14.98
C HIS A 12 -21.25 -31.12 15.24
N ASP A 13 -22.39 -30.58 15.66
CA ASP A 13 -23.61 -31.35 15.95
C ASP A 13 -24.34 -31.69 14.65
N GLY A 14 -24.26 -32.96 14.23
CA GLY A 14 -24.85 -33.45 12.99
C GLY A 14 -26.36 -33.20 12.86
N ASN A 15 -27.09 -33.11 13.98
CA ASN A 15 -28.54 -32.89 13.98
C ASN A 15 -28.90 -31.39 13.88
N ALA A 16 -28.02 -30.50 14.32
CA ALA A 16 -28.14 -29.06 14.13
C ALA A 16 -27.69 -28.65 12.71
N LEU A 17 -26.65 -29.30 12.18
CA LEU A 17 -26.11 -29.09 10.84
C LEU A 17 -27.08 -29.49 9.73
N SER A 18 -27.80 -30.60 9.90
CA SER A 18 -28.82 -31.05 8.93
C SER A 18 -29.97 -30.06 8.73
N LYS A 19 -30.22 -29.19 9.73
CA LYS A 19 -31.27 -28.15 9.70
C LYS A 19 -30.85 -26.88 8.95
N LEU A 20 -29.59 -26.75 8.52
CA LEU A 20 -29.10 -25.59 7.76
C LEU A 20 -29.54 -25.58 6.28
N GLY A 21 -30.08 -26.70 5.76
CA GLY A 21 -30.63 -26.74 4.39
C GLY A 21 -29.58 -26.61 3.28
N THR A 22 -28.38 -27.19 3.47
CA THR A 22 -27.20 -27.03 2.59
C THR A 22 -27.39 -27.57 1.16
N LYS A 23 -28.29 -28.55 0.97
CA LYS A 23 -28.53 -29.24 -0.31
C LYS A 23 -28.87 -28.32 -1.49
N LYS A 24 -29.44 -27.14 -1.23
CA LYS A 24 -29.88 -26.21 -2.29
C LYS A 24 -28.74 -25.40 -2.92
N ALA A 25 -27.57 -25.35 -2.28
CA ALA A 25 -26.41 -24.57 -2.71
C ALA A 25 -25.10 -25.37 -2.80
N PHE A 26 -24.94 -26.44 -2.00
CA PHE A 26 -23.69 -27.20 -1.88
C PHE A 26 -23.86 -28.70 -2.13
N GLY A 27 -25.03 -29.17 -2.59
CA GLY A 27 -25.25 -30.60 -2.86
C GLY A 27 -25.38 -31.47 -1.60
N ASP A 28 -24.30 -31.59 -0.81
CA ASP A 28 -24.25 -32.36 0.44
C ASP A 28 -23.75 -31.53 1.65
N LEU A 29 -23.80 -32.14 2.84
CA LEU A 29 -23.34 -31.49 4.09
C LEU A 29 -21.81 -31.55 4.29
N LYS A 30 -21.15 -32.61 3.83
CA LYS A 30 -19.70 -32.81 3.88
C LYS A 30 -18.96 -31.78 3.01
N GLU A 31 -19.36 -31.60 1.75
CA GLU A 31 -18.82 -30.59 0.83
C GLU A 31 -18.96 -29.18 1.42
N PHE A 32 -20.11 -28.89 2.04
CA PHE A 32 -20.33 -27.62 2.73
C PHE A 32 -19.40 -27.44 3.95
N LEU A 33 -19.21 -28.48 4.75
CA LEU A 33 -18.29 -28.45 5.91
C LEU A 33 -16.84 -28.28 5.47
N GLU A 34 -16.41 -28.96 4.40
CA GLU A 34 -15.07 -28.80 3.82
C GLU A 34 -14.83 -27.35 3.36
N VAL A 35 -15.77 -26.77 2.61
CA VAL A 35 -15.69 -25.36 2.19
C VAL A 35 -15.70 -24.42 3.39
N PHE A 36 -16.50 -24.72 4.43
CA PHE A 36 -16.53 -23.92 5.65
C PHE A 36 -15.19 -23.94 6.38
N GLU A 37 -14.56 -25.11 6.54
CA GLU A 37 -13.26 -25.26 7.20
C GLU A 37 -12.15 -24.55 6.43
N ILE A 38 -12.12 -24.69 5.10
CA ILE A 38 -11.20 -23.94 4.23
C ILE A 38 -11.43 -22.44 4.45
N ARG A 39 -12.68 -21.98 4.40
CA ARG A 39 -13.02 -20.57 4.59
C ARG A 39 -12.59 -20.02 5.95
N GLN A 40 -12.72 -20.79 7.03
CA GLN A 40 -12.22 -20.37 8.36
C GLN A 40 -10.70 -20.19 8.35
N ARG A 41 -9.96 -21.13 7.76
CA ARG A 41 -8.50 -21.02 7.61
C ARG A 41 -8.10 -19.80 6.78
N THR A 42 -8.75 -19.57 5.65
CA THR A 42 -8.51 -18.40 4.80
C THR A 42 -8.73 -17.08 5.56
N LEU A 43 -9.80 -17.00 6.37
CA LEU A 43 -10.10 -15.81 7.17
C LEU A 43 -9.07 -15.59 8.29
N ALA A 44 -8.60 -16.66 8.93
CA ALA A 44 -7.54 -16.59 9.93
C ALA A 44 -6.22 -16.10 9.29
N ALA A 45 -5.81 -16.69 8.17
CA ALA A 45 -4.62 -16.28 7.43
C ALA A 45 -4.71 -14.81 6.94
N ALA A 46 -5.88 -14.38 6.47
CA ALA A 46 -6.10 -12.98 6.10
C ALA A 46 -5.92 -12.03 7.29
N LYS A 47 -6.37 -12.43 8.49
CA LYS A 47 -6.21 -11.62 9.70
C LYS A 47 -4.75 -11.57 10.17
N GLU A 48 -4.05 -12.69 10.15
CA GLU A 48 -2.61 -12.74 10.46
C GLU A 48 -1.80 -11.86 9.52
N TRP A 49 -2.13 -11.87 8.23
CA TRP A 49 -1.47 -11.01 7.24
C TRP A 49 -1.78 -9.53 7.44
N GLU A 50 -3.03 -9.19 7.77
CA GLU A 50 -3.41 -7.83 8.17
C GLU A 50 -2.58 -7.35 9.37
N ASP A 51 -2.48 -8.17 10.41
CA ASP A 51 -1.73 -7.85 11.62
C ASP A 51 -0.23 -7.69 11.31
N TYR A 52 0.34 -8.61 10.53
CA TYR A 52 1.73 -8.51 10.05
C TYR A 52 2.00 -7.20 9.30
N ILE A 53 1.12 -6.80 8.37
CA ILE A 53 1.27 -5.55 7.60
C ILE A 53 1.19 -4.33 8.51
N ASN A 54 0.26 -4.29 9.46
CA ASN A 54 0.06 -3.11 10.33
C ASN A 54 1.11 -3.01 11.43
N VAL A 55 1.56 -4.14 11.99
CA VAL A 55 2.73 -4.18 12.89
C VAL A 55 3.97 -3.68 12.16
N THR A 56 4.16 -4.17 10.92
CA THR A 56 5.26 -3.69 10.09
C THR A 56 5.09 -2.20 9.85
N SER A 57 4.00 -1.73 9.24
CA SER A 57 3.76 -0.32 8.90
C SER A 57 3.36 0.62 10.06
N SER A 58 3.83 0.34 11.29
CA SER A 58 3.60 1.20 12.47
C SER A 58 3.84 2.69 12.17
N GLY A 59 2.88 3.53 12.56
CA GLY A 59 2.86 4.97 12.29
C GLY A 59 2.11 5.39 11.02
N ALA A 60 1.77 4.46 10.12
CA ALA A 60 0.95 4.71 8.94
C ALA A 60 -0.54 4.39 9.19
N ALA A 61 -1.43 4.95 8.35
CA ALA A 61 -2.85 4.63 8.40
C ALA A 61 -3.10 3.14 8.11
N HIS A 62 -4.09 2.56 8.78
CA HIS A 62 -4.36 1.12 8.78
C HIS A 62 -4.59 0.53 7.37
N ILE A 63 -4.10 -0.68 7.13
CA ILE A 63 -4.47 -1.52 6.00
C ILE A 63 -5.39 -2.63 6.49
N TYR A 64 -6.58 -2.75 5.90
CA TYR A 64 -7.47 -3.88 6.14
C TYR A 64 -7.26 -4.97 5.08
N VAL A 65 -7.54 -6.22 5.43
CA VAL A 65 -7.54 -7.35 4.49
C VAL A 65 -8.91 -7.99 4.47
N GLU A 66 -9.50 -8.09 3.27
CA GLU A 66 -10.83 -8.66 3.08
C GLU A 66 -10.83 -9.66 1.91
N ASN A 67 -11.26 -10.89 2.15
CA ASN A 67 -11.62 -11.79 1.07
C ASN A 67 -13.11 -12.12 1.19
N PHE A 68 -13.95 -11.65 0.27
CA PHE A 68 -15.38 -12.04 0.19
C PHE A 68 -15.71 -12.79 -1.10
N ALA A 69 -14.73 -13.04 -1.96
CA ALA A 69 -14.93 -13.59 -3.29
C ALA A 69 -14.73 -15.11 -3.32
N ASP A 70 -13.69 -15.62 -2.65
CA ASP A 70 -13.29 -17.02 -2.70
C ASP A 70 -12.59 -17.45 -1.39
N CYS A 71 -11.92 -18.60 -1.42
CA CYS A 71 -11.10 -19.11 -0.32
C CYS A 71 -9.60 -19.03 -0.60
N GLU A 72 -9.17 -18.16 -1.52
CA GLU A 72 -7.76 -17.91 -1.79
C GLU A 72 -7.11 -17.27 -0.56
N GLU A 73 -6.02 -17.88 -0.08
CA GLU A 73 -5.20 -17.34 1.00
C GLU A 73 -4.37 -16.12 0.54
N PRO A 74 -3.93 -15.25 1.47
CA PRO A 74 -2.93 -14.26 1.17
C PRO A 74 -1.64 -14.86 0.59
N PRO A 75 -0.89 -14.11 -0.24
CA PRO A 75 0.36 -14.58 -0.81
C PRO A 75 1.39 -14.85 0.30
N ARG A 76 1.94 -16.07 0.35
CA ARG A 76 2.88 -16.52 1.40
C ARG A 76 4.29 -15.94 1.23
N ASP A 77 4.71 -15.71 -0.02
CA ASP A 77 6.05 -15.22 -0.34
C ASP A 77 6.12 -13.68 -0.49
N PHE A 78 5.13 -12.98 0.04
CA PHE A 78 5.08 -11.52 0.02
C PHE A 78 5.62 -10.91 1.32
N VAL A 79 6.64 -10.08 1.19
CA VAL A 79 7.23 -9.32 2.31
C VAL A 79 6.82 -7.86 2.20
N TYR A 80 6.19 -7.32 3.24
CA TYR A 80 5.83 -5.90 3.28
C TYR A 80 7.06 -5.04 3.57
N LEU A 81 7.32 -4.03 2.75
CA LEU A 81 8.46 -3.13 2.88
C LEU A 81 8.03 -1.73 3.32
N LYS A 82 8.82 -1.09 4.18
CA LYS A 82 8.67 0.33 4.57
C LYS A 82 9.47 1.28 3.68
N ASP A 83 10.56 0.79 3.13
CA ASP A 83 11.48 1.52 2.28
C ASP A 83 12.06 0.54 1.24
N TYR A 84 12.74 1.06 0.24
CA TYR A 84 13.43 0.28 -0.77
C TYR A 84 14.43 -0.69 -0.15
N ARG A 85 14.46 -1.92 -0.68
CA ARG A 85 15.49 -2.91 -0.34
C ARG A 85 16.58 -2.88 -1.40
N PRO A 86 17.86 -2.61 -1.08
CA PRO A 86 18.92 -2.74 -2.06
C PRO A 86 19.10 -4.22 -2.46
N GLY A 87 19.13 -4.48 -3.77
CA GLY A 87 19.53 -5.78 -4.31
C GLY A 87 21.05 -5.95 -4.35
N PRO A 88 21.54 -7.13 -4.75
CA PRO A 88 22.98 -7.40 -4.84
C PRO A 88 23.72 -6.37 -5.69
N GLY A 89 24.79 -5.78 -5.13
CA GLY A 89 25.63 -4.80 -5.81
C GLY A 89 25.02 -3.38 -5.93
N VAL A 90 23.84 -3.13 -5.35
CA VAL A 90 23.21 -1.81 -5.36
C VAL A 90 23.41 -1.11 -4.01
N THR A 91 23.90 0.14 -4.04
CA THR A 91 23.97 1.01 -2.87
C THR A 91 22.96 2.14 -3.01
N ILE A 92 22.07 2.27 -2.02
CA ILE A 92 21.14 3.40 -1.92
C ILE A 92 21.79 4.45 -1.03
N ASN A 93 22.14 5.61 -1.59
CA ASN A 93 22.65 6.72 -0.79
C ASN A 93 21.51 7.38 -0.02
N SER A 94 21.55 7.25 1.30
CA SER A 94 20.57 7.82 2.24
C SER A 94 21.02 9.14 2.86
N ASP A 95 22.26 9.58 2.61
CA ASP A 95 22.80 10.83 3.14
C ASP A 95 22.61 11.97 2.12
N PRO A 96 21.62 12.85 2.32
CA PRO A 96 21.40 13.97 1.42
C PRO A 96 22.56 14.97 1.54
N PRO A 97 23.00 15.64 0.46
CA PRO A 97 24.18 16.51 0.53
C PRO A 97 23.90 17.83 1.25
N VAL A 98 22.71 18.41 1.09
CA VAL A 98 22.35 19.77 1.56
C VAL A 98 20.90 19.78 2.08
N GLY A 99 20.62 20.65 3.05
CA GLY A 99 19.28 20.96 3.52
C GLY A 99 19.05 22.47 3.65
N CYS A 100 17.79 22.90 3.66
CA CYS A 100 17.44 24.31 3.80
C CYS A 100 17.50 24.79 5.27
N THR A 101 17.65 26.08 5.46
CA THR A 101 17.61 26.76 6.77
C THR A 101 16.32 27.56 7.01
N CYS A 102 15.28 27.32 6.20
CA CYS A 102 14.02 28.02 6.27
C CYS A 102 13.36 27.92 7.66
N THR A 103 12.72 29.00 8.08
CA THR A 103 11.86 29.04 9.27
C THR A 103 10.42 28.68 8.92
N ASN A 104 9.96 28.96 7.71
CA ASN A 104 8.70 28.41 7.20
C ASN A 104 8.89 28.03 5.72
N CYS A 105 8.97 26.73 5.43
CA CYS A 105 9.22 26.24 4.08
C CYS A 105 8.08 26.54 3.10
N LEU A 106 6.86 26.81 3.58
CA LEU A 106 5.72 27.17 2.72
C LEU A 106 5.76 28.65 2.32
N ASP A 107 6.06 29.53 3.28
CA ASP A 107 6.16 30.98 3.04
C ASP A 107 7.46 31.30 2.27
N GLU A 108 8.54 30.59 2.58
CA GLU A 108 9.85 30.71 1.94
C GLU A 108 10.03 29.75 0.75
N LYS A 109 8.95 29.36 0.08
CA LYS A 109 8.96 28.37 -1.03
C LYS A 109 10.01 28.67 -2.12
N ASP A 110 10.26 29.95 -2.40
CA ASP A 110 11.18 30.43 -3.45
C ASP A 110 12.66 30.40 -3.00
N LYS A 111 12.95 29.93 -1.78
CA LYS A 111 14.31 29.75 -1.23
C LYS A 111 14.50 28.39 -0.56
N CYS A 112 13.51 27.51 -0.68
CA CYS A 112 13.51 26.18 -0.08
C CYS A 112 14.18 25.15 -1.02
N CYS A 113 14.38 23.92 -0.53
CA CYS A 113 15.04 22.82 -1.26
C CYS A 113 14.57 22.61 -2.71
N PRO A 114 13.27 22.72 -3.06
CA PRO A 114 12.84 22.62 -4.45
C PRO A 114 13.55 23.63 -5.35
N THR A 115 13.64 24.87 -4.90
CA THR A 115 14.21 25.97 -5.69
C THR A 115 15.71 25.79 -5.89
N ASP A 116 16.44 25.34 -4.86
CA ASP A 116 17.87 25.01 -4.97
C ASP A 116 18.12 23.87 -5.98
N ALA A 117 17.16 22.95 -6.12
CA ALA A 117 17.19 21.88 -7.12
C ALA A 117 16.65 22.32 -8.50
N GLY A 118 16.33 23.61 -8.69
CA GLY A 118 15.80 24.14 -9.95
C GLY A 118 14.36 23.70 -10.26
N VAL A 119 13.61 23.23 -9.26
CA VAL A 119 12.23 22.78 -9.41
C VAL A 119 11.26 23.62 -8.59
N GLN A 120 10.00 23.65 -9.00
CA GLN A 120 8.98 24.38 -8.27
C GLN A 120 8.48 23.61 -7.04
N TYR A 121 8.15 24.35 -5.98
CA TYR A 121 7.53 23.79 -4.78
C TYR A 121 6.28 22.97 -5.11
N ALA A 122 6.18 21.77 -4.54
CA ALA A 122 5.24 20.75 -5.00
C ALA A 122 3.84 20.84 -4.37
N TYR A 123 3.76 21.29 -3.11
CA TYR A 123 2.58 21.15 -2.26
C TYR A 123 1.93 22.49 -1.90
N ASN A 124 0.66 22.47 -1.55
CA ASN A 124 -0.01 23.61 -0.90
C ASN A 124 -0.03 23.46 0.63
N GLN A 125 -0.66 24.43 1.32
CA GLN A 125 -0.82 24.44 2.77
C GLN A 125 -1.50 23.20 3.37
N TYR A 126 -2.23 22.43 2.56
CA TYR A 126 -2.90 21.19 2.97
C TYR A 126 -2.09 19.92 2.67
N GLY A 127 -0.83 20.05 2.21
CA GLY A 127 0.00 18.92 1.83
C GLY A 127 -0.49 18.19 0.57
N THR A 128 -1.26 18.86 -0.29
CA THR A 128 -1.73 18.28 -1.56
C THR A 128 -0.87 18.74 -2.73
N LEU A 129 -0.56 17.83 -3.63
CA LEU A 129 0.23 18.06 -4.83
C LEU A 129 -0.52 19.00 -5.79
N VAL A 130 0.11 20.13 -6.12
CA VAL A 130 -0.43 21.13 -7.06
C VAL A 130 0.35 21.17 -8.38
N ARG A 131 1.35 20.32 -8.54
CA ARG A 131 2.16 20.23 -9.76
C ARG A 131 1.59 19.23 -10.76
N PRO A 132 1.77 19.48 -12.08
CA PRO A 132 1.31 18.56 -13.09
C PRO A 132 2.05 17.23 -13.02
N PHE A 133 1.46 16.26 -13.67
CA PHE A 133 2.06 14.95 -13.81
C PHE A 133 3.42 15.04 -14.53
N GLY A 134 4.41 14.32 -14.01
CA GLY A 134 5.77 14.32 -14.52
C GLY A 134 6.68 15.42 -13.98
N SER A 135 6.16 16.32 -13.13
CA SER A 135 7.04 17.21 -12.35
C SER A 135 7.85 16.42 -11.33
N ALA A 136 9.15 16.74 -11.24
CA ALA A 136 9.98 16.26 -10.14
C ALA A 136 9.53 16.91 -8.82
N ILE A 137 9.65 16.16 -7.73
CA ILE A 137 9.31 16.58 -6.38
C ILE A 137 10.57 16.46 -5.54
N TYR A 138 10.96 17.55 -4.89
CA TYR A 138 12.11 17.61 -3.99
C TYR A 138 11.63 18.00 -2.60
N GLU A 139 11.57 17.03 -1.69
CA GLU A 139 11.18 17.26 -0.30
C GLU A 139 12.36 17.76 0.54
N CYS A 140 12.04 18.40 1.66
CA CYS A 140 13.04 18.66 2.69
C CYS A 140 13.50 17.34 3.30
N ASN A 141 14.77 17.27 3.71
CA ASN A 141 15.43 16.05 4.15
C ASN A 141 16.06 16.20 5.55
N VAL A 142 16.70 15.16 6.09
CA VAL A 142 17.26 15.16 7.46
C VAL A 142 18.29 16.25 7.75
N ARG A 143 18.91 16.87 6.73
CA ARG A 143 19.84 18.00 6.91
C ARG A 143 19.16 19.37 6.93
N CYS A 144 17.85 19.43 6.71
CA CYS A 144 17.11 20.69 6.77
C CYS A 144 16.87 21.08 8.23
N ALA A 145 16.86 22.39 8.51
CA ALA A 145 16.51 22.92 9.83
C ALA A 145 15.03 22.71 10.23
N CYS A 146 14.21 22.20 9.31
CA CYS A 146 12.80 21.88 9.47
C CYS A 146 12.57 20.39 9.73
N GLY A 147 11.45 20.02 10.36
CA GLY A 147 11.03 18.61 10.51
C GLY A 147 11.08 18.10 11.95
N PRO A 148 10.89 16.78 12.16
CA PRO A 148 10.58 16.21 13.48
C PRO A 148 11.59 16.53 14.57
N ASP A 149 12.88 16.57 14.20
CA ASP A 149 13.98 16.84 15.12
C ASP A 149 14.36 18.34 15.17
N CYS A 150 13.50 19.22 14.64
CA CYS A 150 13.80 20.65 14.66
C CYS A 150 13.68 21.22 16.08
N ASN A 151 14.73 21.90 16.51
CA ASN A 151 14.76 22.69 17.75
C ASN A 151 14.66 24.20 17.45
N SER A 152 14.28 24.55 16.22
CA SER A 152 14.22 25.91 15.69
C SER A 152 12.77 26.38 15.50
N ALA A 153 12.57 27.63 15.06
CA ALA A 153 11.25 28.23 14.82
C ALA A 153 10.39 27.47 13.78
N CYS A 154 10.95 26.53 13.04
CA CYS A 154 10.31 25.87 11.91
C CYS A 154 9.22 24.85 12.27
N GLY A 155 9.27 24.29 13.48
CA GLY A 155 8.31 23.28 13.93
C GLY A 155 8.41 21.93 13.20
N PRO A 156 7.83 20.88 13.80
CA PRO A 156 7.95 19.50 13.33
C PRO A 156 7.21 19.25 12.00
N ASP A 157 6.23 20.08 11.68
CA ASP A 157 5.28 19.89 10.58
C ASP A 157 5.61 20.71 9.33
N CYS A 158 6.78 20.48 8.74
CA CYS A 158 7.12 21.09 7.45
C CYS A 158 6.14 20.67 6.33
N ASN A 159 5.60 21.64 5.60
CA ASN A 159 4.72 21.40 4.44
C ASN A 159 5.44 20.76 3.23
N ASN A 160 6.77 20.81 3.18
CA ASN A 160 7.57 20.17 2.13
C ASN A 160 8.06 18.76 2.53
N ARG A 161 7.33 18.10 3.44
CA ARG A 161 7.58 16.74 3.92
C ARG A 161 6.25 15.97 3.89
N VAL A 162 5.82 15.49 2.72
CA VAL A 162 4.52 14.83 2.54
C VAL A 162 4.68 13.33 2.33
N VAL A 163 5.53 12.92 1.39
CA VAL A 163 5.79 11.50 1.09
C VAL A 163 6.43 10.82 2.29
N GLN A 164 7.44 11.46 2.88
CA GLN A 164 8.14 10.95 4.06
C GLN A 164 7.28 10.84 5.34
N LYS A 165 6.09 11.47 5.40
CA LYS A 165 5.13 11.26 6.50
C LYS A 165 4.41 9.92 6.37
N GLY A 166 4.65 9.17 5.29
CA GLY A 166 4.03 7.88 5.03
C GLY A 166 2.55 7.98 4.69
N ARG A 167 1.93 6.82 4.49
CA ARG A 167 0.51 6.71 4.13
C ARG A 167 -0.38 7.26 5.24
N GLN A 168 -1.20 8.24 4.90
CA GLN A 168 -2.22 8.84 5.79
C GLN A 168 -3.65 8.34 5.49
N VAL A 169 -3.84 7.64 4.37
CA VAL A 169 -5.15 7.15 3.93
C VAL A 169 -5.30 5.67 4.28
N PRO A 170 -6.35 5.26 5.01
CA PRO A 170 -6.64 3.85 5.22
C PRO A 170 -6.99 3.14 3.89
N LEU A 171 -6.45 1.94 3.71
CA LEU A 171 -6.62 1.13 2.51
C LEU A 171 -7.15 -0.26 2.86
N VAL A 172 -7.75 -0.93 1.87
CA VAL A 172 -8.23 -2.30 1.99
C VAL A 172 -7.62 -3.09 0.85
N ILE A 173 -6.83 -4.10 1.19
CA ILE A 173 -6.46 -5.17 0.27
C ILE A 173 -7.64 -6.11 0.20
N PHE A 174 -8.21 -6.30 -0.99
CA PHE A 174 -9.40 -7.10 -1.16
C PHE A 174 -9.30 -8.08 -2.31
N ARG A 175 -9.92 -9.26 -2.15
CA ARG A 175 -10.05 -10.22 -3.24
C ARG A 175 -11.15 -9.79 -4.21
N THR A 176 -10.82 -9.69 -5.49
CA THR A 176 -11.78 -9.29 -6.53
C THR A 176 -12.70 -10.45 -6.92
N ALA A 177 -14.00 -10.18 -7.06
CA ALA A 177 -14.98 -11.20 -7.46
C ALA A 177 -14.94 -11.54 -8.96
N ASN A 178 -14.19 -10.79 -9.76
CA ASN A 178 -14.14 -10.95 -11.22
C ASN A 178 -12.83 -11.57 -11.72
N GLY A 179 -12.14 -12.34 -10.88
CA GLY A 179 -10.96 -13.11 -11.27
C GLY A 179 -9.67 -12.31 -11.51
N ARG A 180 -9.63 -11.01 -11.16
CA ARG A 180 -8.41 -10.18 -11.28
C ARG A 180 -7.44 -10.32 -10.11
N GLY A 181 -7.66 -11.31 -9.24
CA GLY A 181 -6.85 -11.55 -8.07
C GLY A 181 -7.10 -10.56 -6.94
N TRP A 182 -6.03 -10.19 -6.23
CA TRP A 182 -6.03 -9.21 -5.14
C TRP A 182 -5.95 -7.77 -5.69
N GLY A 183 -6.73 -6.87 -5.10
CA GLY A 183 -6.74 -5.45 -5.44
C GLY A 183 -6.66 -4.57 -4.19
N VAL A 184 -6.50 -3.27 -4.40
CA VAL A 184 -6.50 -2.27 -3.33
C VAL A 184 -7.61 -1.25 -3.56
N ARG A 185 -8.36 -0.95 -2.50
CA ARG A 185 -9.38 0.11 -2.48
C ARG A 185 -9.23 0.98 -1.24
N THR A 186 -9.90 2.12 -1.22
CA THR A 186 -9.99 2.98 -0.04
C THR A 186 -11.41 2.96 0.53
N LEU A 187 -11.54 3.16 1.84
CA LEU A 187 -12.82 3.30 2.54
C LEU A 187 -13.37 4.72 2.52
N GLN A 188 -12.54 5.70 2.14
CA GLN A 188 -12.87 7.12 2.22
C GLN A 188 -12.62 7.86 0.90
N ARG A 189 -13.27 9.00 0.73
CA ARG A 189 -13.01 9.86 -0.43
C ARG A 189 -11.61 10.48 -0.30
N ILE A 190 -10.79 10.27 -1.32
CA ILE A 190 -9.45 10.89 -1.42
C ILE A 190 -9.57 12.16 -2.27
N LYS A 191 -9.08 13.29 -1.75
CA LYS A 191 -9.02 14.54 -2.52
C LYS A 191 -7.97 14.44 -3.62
N LYS A 192 -8.18 15.11 -4.75
CA LYS A 192 -7.20 15.15 -5.84
C LYS A 192 -5.89 15.74 -5.32
N GLY A 193 -4.76 15.12 -5.66
CA GLY A 193 -3.43 15.55 -5.25
C GLY A 193 -3.01 15.05 -3.85
N THR A 194 -3.85 14.33 -3.13
CA THR A 194 -3.46 13.67 -1.88
C THR A 194 -2.50 12.52 -2.15
N PHE A 195 -1.38 12.50 -1.44
CA PHE A 195 -0.47 11.37 -1.41
C PHE A 195 -1.16 10.12 -0.84
N VAL A 196 -0.96 8.97 -1.49
CA VAL A 196 -1.60 7.70 -1.10
C VAL A 196 -0.57 6.74 -0.52
N MET A 197 0.39 6.31 -1.34
CA MET A 197 1.48 5.41 -0.94
C MET A 197 2.59 5.38 -1.99
N GLU A 198 3.73 4.84 -1.62
CA GLU A 198 4.86 4.58 -2.53
C GLU A 198 4.78 3.20 -3.18
N TYR A 199 5.42 3.07 -4.34
CA TYR A 199 5.69 1.78 -4.96
C TYR A 199 7.07 1.31 -4.49
N LEU A 200 7.08 0.47 -3.46
CA LEU A 200 8.30 -0.04 -2.85
C LEU A 200 8.62 -1.45 -3.36
N GLY A 201 9.91 -1.76 -3.37
CA GLY A 201 10.40 -3.04 -3.85
C GLY A 201 11.91 -3.13 -3.70
N GLU A 202 12.46 -4.22 -4.25
CA GLU A 202 13.90 -4.39 -4.37
C GLU A 202 14.44 -3.53 -5.52
N ILE A 203 15.47 -2.74 -5.24
CA ILE A 203 16.21 -2.01 -6.29
C ILE A 203 17.31 -2.93 -6.80
N ILE A 204 17.16 -3.35 -8.05
CA ILE A 204 18.08 -4.24 -8.76
C ILE A 204 18.70 -3.54 -9.97
N SER A 205 19.78 -4.10 -10.50
CA SER A 205 20.37 -3.62 -11.74
C SER A 205 19.47 -3.92 -12.95
N ASN A 206 19.74 -3.27 -14.09
CA ASN A 206 18.98 -3.52 -15.32
C ASN A 206 19.18 -4.96 -15.81
N GLU A 207 20.38 -5.52 -15.63
CA GLU A 207 20.72 -6.88 -16.03
C GLU A 207 19.91 -7.90 -15.21
N GLU A 208 19.81 -7.71 -13.89
CA GLU A 208 19.01 -8.58 -13.03
C GLU A 208 17.51 -8.42 -13.31
N ALA A 209 17.04 -7.21 -13.63
CA ALA A 209 15.66 -6.98 -14.04
C ALA A 209 15.32 -7.71 -15.35
N GLU A 210 16.21 -7.69 -16.34
CA GLU A 210 16.04 -8.41 -17.61
C GLU A 210 15.98 -9.92 -17.39
N ARG A 211 16.91 -10.46 -16.57
CA ARG A 211 16.95 -11.88 -16.22
C ARG A 211 15.65 -12.35 -15.55
N ARG A 212 15.11 -11.57 -14.61
CA ARG A 212 13.83 -11.87 -13.93
C ARG A 212 12.63 -11.66 -14.86
N GLY A 213 12.68 -10.67 -15.74
CA GLY A 213 11.60 -10.33 -16.67
C GLY A 213 11.20 -11.52 -17.54
N GLN A 214 12.17 -12.29 -18.04
CA GLN A 214 11.92 -13.50 -18.82
C GLN A 214 11.09 -14.56 -18.07
N ILE A 215 11.31 -14.69 -16.76
CA ILE A 215 10.57 -15.61 -15.90
C ILE A 215 9.18 -15.03 -15.60
N TYR A 216 9.13 -13.75 -15.25
CA TYR A 216 7.91 -13.08 -14.83
C TYR A 216 6.88 -12.96 -15.95
N ASP A 217 7.32 -12.72 -17.18
CA ASP A 217 6.44 -12.65 -18.35
C ASP A 217 5.80 -14.02 -18.63
N ALA A 218 6.53 -15.12 -18.43
CA ALA A 218 6.01 -16.47 -18.58
C ALA A 218 4.95 -16.82 -17.52
N GLU A 219 5.06 -16.24 -16.32
CA GLU A 219 4.14 -16.44 -15.20
C GLU A 219 3.04 -15.35 -15.10
N GLY A 220 3.05 -14.36 -16.01
CA GLY A 220 2.08 -13.26 -16.02
C GLY A 220 2.23 -12.25 -14.87
N MET A 221 3.42 -12.13 -14.28
CA MET A 221 3.71 -11.22 -13.17
C MET A 221 4.18 -9.84 -13.62
N THR A 222 3.57 -8.77 -13.10
CA THR A 222 3.85 -7.39 -13.55
C THR A 222 4.51 -6.51 -12.48
N TYR A 223 5.48 -7.05 -11.74
CA TYR A 223 6.09 -6.34 -10.59
C TYR A 223 7.33 -5.49 -10.93
N LEU A 224 7.95 -5.69 -12.10
CA LEU A 224 9.14 -4.94 -12.50
C LEU A 224 8.78 -3.53 -12.97
N ARG A 225 9.43 -2.53 -12.40
CA ARG A 225 9.26 -1.13 -12.78
C ARG A 225 10.60 -0.44 -12.98
N ARG A 226 10.81 0.16 -14.15
CA ARG A 226 11.99 0.99 -14.42
C ARG A 226 11.86 2.34 -13.71
N ARG A 227 12.89 2.69 -12.92
CA ARG A 227 12.99 3.97 -12.20
C ARG A 227 13.19 5.17 -13.14
N CYS A 228 13.72 4.97 -14.35
CA CYS A 228 13.98 6.04 -15.33
C CYS A 228 12.72 6.66 -15.97
N GLU A 229 11.53 6.11 -15.72
CA GLU A 229 10.30 6.71 -16.23
C GLU A 229 9.71 7.62 -15.16
N VAL A 230 10.01 8.93 -15.28
CA VAL A 230 9.17 10.00 -14.75
C VAL A 230 7.73 9.63 -15.10
N TRP A 231 7.01 9.20 -14.07
CA TRP A 231 5.74 8.49 -14.05
C TRP A 231 5.08 8.42 -15.44
N LYS A 232 4.92 7.23 -16.03
CA LYS A 232 3.99 7.01 -17.13
C LYS A 232 2.78 6.27 -16.56
N ARG A 233 1.68 7.01 -16.45
CA ARG A 233 0.27 6.60 -16.39
C ARG A 233 -0.05 5.34 -15.56
N VAL A 234 -0.45 5.53 -14.29
CA VAL A 234 -1.47 4.67 -13.65
C VAL A 234 -2.77 5.46 -13.65
N THR A 235 -3.52 5.36 -14.75
CA THR A 235 -4.91 5.81 -14.76
C THR A 235 -5.73 4.72 -14.07
N PHE A 236 -6.11 4.90 -12.80
CA PHE A 236 -7.35 4.29 -12.34
C PHE A 236 -8.48 5.01 -13.09
N ARG A 237 -8.83 4.54 -14.29
CA ARG A 237 -10.06 4.96 -14.96
C ARG A 237 -11.23 4.42 -14.11
N LYS A 238 -11.74 5.24 -13.20
CA LYS A 238 -13.15 5.19 -12.84
C LYS A 238 -13.91 5.82 -14.00
N SER A 239 -14.33 4.99 -14.96
CA SER A 239 -15.51 5.29 -15.76
C SER A 239 -16.64 4.48 -15.14
N LEU A 240 -17.35 5.11 -14.22
CA LEU A 240 -18.72 4.74 -13.87
C LEU A 240 -19.51 6.03 -14.07
N VAL A 241 -20.02 6.20 -15.29
CA VAL A 241 -21.38 6.69 -15.48
C VAL A 241 -22.28 5.49 -15.25
#